data_AF-A0A453MGS9-F1
#
_entry.id   AF-A0A453MGS9-F1
#
_cell.length_a   1.000
_cell.length_b   1.000
_cell.length_c   1.000
_cell.angle_alpha   90.00
_cell.angle_beta   90.00
_cell.angle_gamma   90.00
#
_symmetry.space_group_name_H-M   'P 1'
#
loop_
_entity.id
_entity.type
_entity.pdbx_description
1 polymer ?
#
loop_
_entity_poly.entity_id
_entity_poly.type
_entity_poly.pdbx_seq_one_letter_code
_entity_poly.pdbx_strand_id
1 'polypeptide(L)'
;MLKVSVSKARAIVVLAEEGNADQSDARALRIVLSLTGVKEGLRGHIVVELSDLDNEVLVKLVGGDLVETVVAHDVIGRLMIQCARQPGLAQIWEDILGFENCEFYIKRWPQLVGMQFEDVLISFPDAVPCGIKMASYGGKIILNPDDCYVLQEGDEVIVIAEDDDTYTPSPLPKVKEAVYIDIVRHERNSQKILLCGMRRDIDDMIVVSPFFKPLITFSL
;
A
#
# COMPACT_ATOMS: atom_id res chain seq x y z
N MET A 1 19.47 2.21 -22.43
CA MET A 1 18.05 1.82 -22.46
C MET A 1 17.74 0.78 -23.53
N LEU A 2 18.13 0.94 -24.81
CA LEU A 2 17.87 -0.09 -25.85
C LEU A 2 18.50 -1.47 -25.57
N LYS A 3 19.68 -1.50 -24.93
CA LYS A 3 20.37 -2.76 -24.57
C LYS A 3 19.61 -3.67 -23.60
N VAL A 4 18.68 -3.13 -22.82
CA VAL A 4 17.90 -3.89 -21.82
C VAL A 4 16.41 -3.96 -22.18
N SER A 5 16.06 -3.65 -23.44
CA SER A 5 14.68 -3.71 -23.94
C SER A 5 13.66 -2.96 -23.06
N VAL A 6 14.00 -1.74 -22.63
CA VAL A 6 13.18 -0.90 -21.73
C VAL A 6 11.71 -0.77 -22.20
N SER A 7 11.46 -0.63 -23.51
CA SER A 7 10.11 -0.51 -24.06
C SER A 7 9.24 -1.76 -23.86
N LYS A 8 9.85 -2.93 -23.59
CA LYS A 8 9.15 -4.22 -23.40
C LYS A 8 9.01 -4.63 -21.92
N ALA A 9 9.66 -3.92 -21.00
CA ALA A 9 9.61 -4.27 -19.59
C ALA A 9 8.20 -4.10 -19.01
N ARG A 10 7.79 -5.04 -18.14
CA ARG A 10 6.49 -4.97 -17.41
C ARG A 10 6.50 -3.92 -16.30
N ALA A 11 7.67 -3.69 -15.72
CA ALA A 11 7.94 -2.72 -14.67
C ALA A 11 9.40 -2.31 -14.77
N ILE A 12 9.69 -1.04 -14.44
CA ILE A 12 11.04 -0.50 -14.37
C ILE A 12 11.21 0.07 -12.97
N VAL A 13 12.17 -0.44 -12.20
CA VAL A 13 12.42 0.02 -10.84
C VAL A 13 13.64 0.94 -10.84
N VAL A 14 13.46 2.17 -10.35
CA VAL A 14 14.52 3.16 -10.15
C VAL A 14 14.83 3.19 -8.67
N LEU A 15 15.96 2.59 -8.29
CA LEU A 15 16.40 2.53 -6.90
C LEU A 15 17.10 3.83 -6.50
N ALA A 16 16.94 4.20 -5.23
CA ALA A 16 17.66 5.31 -4.63
C ALA A 16 19.14 4.96 -4.51
N GLU A 17 20.01 5.96 -4.66
CA GLU A 17 21.42 5.82 -4.35
C GLU A 17 21.67 6.07 -2.86
N GLU A 18 22.62 5.33 -2.31
CA GLU A 18 23.11 5.57 -0.96
C GLU A 18 23.76 6.96 -0.87
N GLY A 19 23.49 7.67 0.24
CA GLY A 19 24.13 8.94 0.55
C GLY A 19 23.15 10.09 0.70
N ASN A 20 23.39 11.17 -0.04
CA ASN A 20 22.60 12.41 0.08
C ASN A 20 21.25 12.27 -0.66
N ALA A 21 20.16 12.56 0.05
CA ALA A 21 18.79 12.39 -0.46
C ALA A 21 18.51 13.27 -1.70
N ASP A 22 18.86 14.56 -1.65
CA ASP A 22 18.65 15.49 -2.77
C ASP A 22 19.37 15.03 -4.05
N GLN A 23 20.60 14.53 -3.90
CA GLN A 23 21.37 14.03 -5.04
C GLN A 23 20.76 12.76 -5.64
N SER A 24 20.31 11.86 -4.76
CA SER A 24 19.61 10.62 -5.14
C SER A 24 18.31 10.92 -5.90
N ASP A 25 17.48 11.80 -5.34
CA ASP A 25 16.18 12.16 -5.93
C ASP A 25 16.34 12.99 -7.21
N ALA A 26 17.32 13.88 -7.29
CA ALA A 26 17.64 14.61 -8.53
C ALA A 26 18.07 13.65 -9.65
N ARG A 27 18.76 12.55 -9.31
CA ARG A 27 19.08 11.50 -10.26
C ARG A 27 17.85 10.69 -10.65
N ALA A 28 17.01 10.31 -9.69
CA ALA A 28 15.75 9.61 -9.94
C ALA A 28 14.87 10.40 -10.93
N LEU A 29 14.72 11.71 -10.72
CA LEU A 29 14.01 12.63 -11.61
C LEU A 29 14.59 12.62 -13.04
N ARG A 30 15.91 12.67 -13.18
CA ARG A 30 16.59 12.60 -14.49
C ARG A 30 16.35 11.27 -15.20
N ILE A 31 16.32 10.17 -14.45
CA ILE A 31 16.02 8.85 -14.99
C ILE A 31 14.58 8.80 -15.48
N VAL A 32 13.62 9.29 -14.69
CA VAL A 32 12.20 9.40 -15.05
C VAL A 32 12.03 10.21 -16.34
N LEU A 33 12.62 11.41 -16.44
CA LEU A 33 12.62 12.22 -17.67
C LEU A 33 13.17 11.47 -18.89
N SER A 34 14.23 10.68 -18.68
CA SER A 34 14.83 9.90 -19.76
C SER A 34 13.94 8.75 -20.21
N LEU A 35 13.20 8.14 -19.27
CA LEU A 35 12.26 7.04 -19.54
C LEU A 35 10.98 7.54 -20.21
N THR A 36 10.42 8.67 -19.78
CA THR A 36 9.26 9.30 -20.42
C THR A 36 9.57 9.82 -21.82
N GLY A 37 10.83 10.14 -22.10
CA GLY A 37 11.31 10.54 -23.44
C GLY A 37 11.48 9.39 -24.46
N VAL A 38 11.22 8.13 -24.10
CA VAL A 38 11.36 6.99 -25.02
C VAL A 38 10.24 7.02 -26.07
N LYS A 39 10.61 7.26 -27.33
CA LYS A 39 9.66 7.41 -28.45
C LYS A 39 8.79 6.19 -28.74
N GLU A 40 9.30 4.99 -28.46
CA GLU A 40 8.57 3.73 -28.61
C GLU A 40 7.47 3.55 -27.55
N GLY A 41 7.45 4.40 -26.53
CA GLY A 41 6.62 4.24 -25.35
C GLY A 41 7.14 3.16 -24.41
N LEU A 42 6.50 3.08 -23.24
CA LEU A 42 6.73 2.05 -22.24
C LEU A 42 5.49 1.18 -22.14
N ARG A 43 5.67 -0.14 -22.10
CA ARG A 43 4.56 -1.09 -21.91
C ARG A 43 4.11 -1.17 -20.45
N GLY A 44 5.05 -0.96 -19.52
CA GLY A 44 4.84 -1.08 -18.08
C GLY A 44 4.79 0.27 -17.36
N HIS A 45 4.79 0.19 -16.02
CA HIS A 45 4.93 1.33 -15.12
C HIS A 45 6.38 1.46 -14.61
N ILE A 46 6.69 2.63 -14.06
CA ILE A 46 7.98 2.95 -13.45
C ILE A 46 7.75 3.10 -11.95
N VAL A 47 8.43 2.30 -11.14
CA VAL A 47 8.45 2.45 -9.69
C VAL A 47 9.72 3.20 -9.32
N VAL A 48 9.58 4.32 -8.61
CA VAL A 48 10.70 5.18 -8.22
C VAL A 48 10.82 5.21 -6.71
N GLU A 49 11.93 4.71 -6.19
CA GLU A 49 12.30 4.89 -4.80
C GLU A 49 12.79 6.33 -4.59
N LEU A 50 12.19 7.03 -3.63
CA LEU A 50 12.56 8.37 -3.24
C LEU A 50 13.06 8.41 -1.80
N SER A 51 14.03 9.28 -1.57
CA SER A 51 14.64 9.49 -0.27
C SER A 51 13.93 10.57 0.54
N ASP A 52 13.43 11.61 -0.13
CA ASP A 52 12.76 12.75 0.47
C ASP A 52 11.33 12.92 -0.06
N LEU A 53 10.38 13.19 0.85
CA LEU A 53 8.97 13.38 0.52
C LEU A 53 8.74 14.67 -0.27
N ASP A 54 9.54 15.71 -0.02
CA ASP A 54 9.39 17.02 -0.68
C ASP A 54 9.60 16.93 -2.20
N ASN A 55 10.39 15.96 -2.64
CA ASN A 55 10.70 15.73 -4.06
C ASN A 55 9.64 14.91 -4.79
N GLU A 56 8.71 14.26 -4.08
CA GLU A 56 7.70 13.36 -4.65
C GLU A 56 6.80 14.08 -5.67
N VAL A 57 6.36 15.29 -5.33
CA VAL A 57 5.43 16.07 -6.16
C VAL A 57 6.03 16.36 -7.53
N LEU A 58 7.32 16.71 -7.58
CA LEU A 58 8.01 17.01 -8.83
C LEU A 58 8.17 15.76 -9.70
N VAL A 59 8.51 14.62 -9.10
CA VAL A 59 8.67 13.35 -9.81
C VAL A 59 7.33 12.86 -10.37
N LYS A 60 6.24 12.93 -9.59
CA LYS A 60 4.89 12.60 -10.08
C LYS A 60 4.45 13.53 -11.21
N LEU A 61 4.70 14.83 -11.08
CA LEU A 61 4.32 15.82 -12.10
C LEU A 61 4.97 15.52 -13.47
N VAL A 62 6.24 15.12 -13.44
CA VAL A 62 7.00 14.82 -14.66
C VAL A 62 6.73 13.41 -15.19
N GLY A 63 6.47 12.46 -14.29
CA GLY A 63 6.17 11.07 -14.62
C GLY A 63 4.76 10.82 -15.16
N GLY A 64 3.79 11.62 -14.73
CA GLY A 64 2.37 11.41 -15.04
C GLY A 64 1.89 10.03 -14.59
N ASP A 65 0.98 9.44 -15.35
CA ASP A 65 0.31 8.17 -15.03
C ASP A 65 1.23 6.93 -15.13
N LEU A 66 2.49 7.11 -15.58
CA LEU A 66 3.45 6.01 -15.72
C LEU A 66 4.30 5.80 -14.48
N VAL A 67 4.31 6.74 -13.53
CA VAL A 67 5.22 6.73 -12.39
C VAL A 67 4.48 6.53 -11.08
N GLU A 68 4.89 5.50 -10.36
CA GLU A 68 4.54 5.25 -8.97
C GLU A 68 5.75 5.54 -8.10
N THR A 69 5.59 6.34 -7.05
CA THR A 69 6.69 6.70 -6.14
C THR A 69 6.55 5.97 -4.81
N VAL A 70 7.68 5.52 -4.28
CA VAL A 70 7.78 4.93 -2.94
C VAL A 70 8.80 5.73 -2.15
N VAL A 71 8.33 6.55 -1.21
CA VAL A 71 9.19 7.32 -0.31
C VAL A 71 9.61 6.43 0.85
N ALA A 72 10.71 5.69 0.68
CA ALA A 72 11.11 4.62 1.61
C ALA A 72 11.28 5.12 3.05
N HIS A 73 11.85 6.32 3.21
CA HIS A 73 12.01 6.94 4.52
C HIS A 73 10.64 7.21 5.18
N ASP A 74 9.67 7.84 4.51
CA ASP A 74 8.35 8.09 5.10
C ASP A 74 7.63 6.78 5.50
N VAL A 75 7.62 5.78 4.60
CA VAL A 75 6.98 4.48 4.84
C VAL A 75 7.52 3.80 6.10
N ILE A 76 8.85 3.72 6.25
CA ILE A 76 9.49 3.12 7.43
C ILE A 76 9.09 3.87 8.71
N GLY A 77 9.06 5.20 8.67
CA GLY A 77 8.67 6.03 9.81
C GLY A 77 7.24 5.74 10.27
N ARG A 78 6.32 5.60 9.32
CA ARG A 78 4.90 5.27 9.60
C ARG A 78 4.75 3.88 10.20
N LEU A 79 5.46 2.89 9.65
CA LEU A 79 5.48 1.52 10.20
C LEU A 79 6.01 1.50 11.63
N MET A 80 7.10 2.22 11.91
CA MET A 80 7.67 2.32 13.26
C MET A 80 6.66 2.86 14.29
N ILE A 81 5.90 3.90 13.94
CA ILE A 81 4.87 4.48 14.83
C ILE A 81 3.76 3.47 15.09
N GLN A 82 3.31 2.76 14.06
CA GLN A 82 2.27 1.73 14.21
C GLN A 82 2.73 0.60 15.13
N CYS A 83 3.94 0.08 14.90
CA CYS A 83 4.55 -0.98 15.72
C CYS A 83 4.82 -0.52 17.16
N ALA A 84 5.22 0.74 17.37
CA ALA A 84 5.40 1.30 18.71
C ALA A 84 4.07 1.38 19.49
N ARG A 85 2.95 1.59 18.80
CA ARG A 85 1.61 1.63 19.41
C ARG A 85 1.02 0.26 19.66
N GLN A 86 1.34 -0.71 18.80
CA GLN A 86 0.87 -2.09 18.86
C GLN A 86 2.04 -3.03 18.57
N PRO A 87 2.76 -3.52 19.59
CA PRO A 87 3.97 -4.32 19.41
C PRO A 87 3.80 -5.56 18.51
N GLY A 88 2.59 -6.14 18.45
CA GLY A 88 2.31 -7.28 17.58
C GLY A 88 2.20 -6.95 16.09
N LEU A 89 2.07 -5.67 15.70
CA LEU A 89 2.00 -5.28 14.29
C LEU A 89 3.33 -5.44 13.55
N ALA A 90 4.47 -5.44 14.24
CA ALA A 90 5.77 -5.55 13.58
C ALA A 90 5.88 -6.87 12.81
N GLN A 91 5.53 -7.98 13.44
CA GLN A 91 5.51 -9.29 12.80
C GLN A 91 4.50 -9.33 11.65
N ILE A 92 3.31 -8.77 11.84
CA ILE A 92 2.26 -8.74 10.81
C ILE A 92 2.72 -7.94 9.58
N TRP A 93 3.40 -6.81 9.77
CA TRP A 93 3.94 -6.02 8.67
C TRP A 93 5.11 -6.71 7.97
N GLU A 94 5.96 -7.41 8.71
CA GLU A 94 7.03 -8.24 8.13
C GLU A 94 6.45 -9.36 7.27
N ASP A 95 5.39 -10.02 7.74
CA ASP A 95 4.72 -11.11 7.02
C ASP A 95 3.99 -10.62 5.76
N ILE A 96 3.35 -9.44 5.80
CA ILE A 96 2.57 -8.89 4.67
C ILE A 96 3.43 -8.16 3.62
N LEU A 97 4.51 -7.50 4.05
CA LEU A 97 5.42 -6.78 3.13
C LEU A 97 6.55 -7.67 2.61
N GLY A 98 6.74 -8.84 3.20
CA GLY A 98 7.70 -9.84 2.77
C GLY A 98 7.10 -10.87 1.81
N PHE A 99 7.95 -11.46 0.96
CA PHE A 99 7.57 -12.43 -0.07
C PHE A 99 7.41 -13.88 0.43
N GLU A 100 7.49 -14.11 1.74
CA GLU A 100 7.57 -15.48 2.30
C GLU A 100 6.22 -16.00 2.82
N ASN A 101 5.20 -15.15 2.94
CA ASN A 101 3.89 -15.52 3.49
C ASN A 101 2.74 -15.00 2.60
N CYS A 102 1.70 -14.40 3.18
CA CYS A 102 0.54 -13.91 2.45
C CYS A 102 0.70 -12.44 2.06
N GLU A 103 0.42 -12.14 0.79
CA GLU A 103 0.51 -10.80 0.21
C GLU A 103 -0.83 -10.35 -0.37
N PHE A 104 -0.89 -9.09 -0.79
CA PHE A 104 -2.06 -8.53 -1.48
C PHE A 104 -2.08 -8.90 -2.96
N TYR A 105 -3.17 -9.54 -3.39
CA TYR A 105 -3.42 -9.81 -4.80
C TYR A 105 -4.71 -9.14 -5.27
N ILE A 106 -4.66 -8.61 -6.50
CA ILE A 106 -5.80 -7.99 -7.16
C ILE A 106 -6.13 -8.83 -8.39
N LYS A 107 -7.34 -9.40 -8.43
CA LYS A 107 -7.74 -10.30 -9.52
C LYS A 107 -9.21 -10.16 -9.85
N ARG A 108 -9.51 -10.20 -11.15
CA ARG A 108 -10.89 -10.19 -11.65
C ARG A 108 -11.52 -11.57 -11.53
N TRP A 109 -12.74 -11.62 -11.00
CA TRP A 109 -13.53 -12.85 -10.86
C TRP A 109 -14.93 -12.68 -11.48
N PRO A 110 -15.10 -12.94 -12.78
CA PRO A 110 -16.37 -12.73 -13.48
C PRO A 110 -17.56 -13.49 -12.86
N GLN A 111 -17.30 -14.63 -12.22
CA GLN A 111 -18.32 -15.43 -11.55
C GLN A 111 -18.90 -14.81 -10.27
N LEU A 112 -18.24 -13.78 -9.70
CA LEU A 112 -18.70 -13.08 -8.49
C LEU A 112 -19.51 -11.82 -8.81
N VAL A 113 -19.67 -11.47 -10.09
CA VAL A 113 -20.45 -10.29 -10.51
C VAL A 113 -21.91 -10.46 -10.06
N GLY A 114 -22.43 -9.42 -9.40
CA GLY A 114 -23.77 -9.42 -8.81
C GLY A 114 -23.85 -9.95 -7.38
N MET A 115 -22.77 -10.48 -6.80
CA MET A 115 -22.71 -10.86 -5.39
C MET A 115 -22.45 -9.64 -4.49
N GLN A 116 -22.98 -9.67 -3.28
CA GLN A 116 -22.66 -8.68 -2.25
C GLN A 116 -21.29 -8.95 -1.63
N PHE A 117 -20.64 -7.91 -1.10
CA PHE A 117 -19.31 -8.05 -0.53
C PHE A 117 -19.30 -8.97 0.69
N GLU A 118 -20.38 -9.01 1.50
CA GLU A 118 -20.52 -9.97 2.61
C GLU A 118 -20.40 -11.43 2.16
N ASP A 119 -20.98 -11.77 1.01
CA ASP A 119 -20.90 -13.11 0.43
C ASP A 119 -19.51 -13.37 -0.14
N VAL A 120 -18.94 -12.37 -0.82
CA VAL A 120 -17.59 -12.44 -1.39
C VAL A 120 -16.56 -12.69 -0.28
N LEU A 121 -16.71 -12.03 0.87
CA LEU A 121 -15.82 -12.13 2.04
C LEU A 121 -15.62 -13.57 2.51
N ILE A 122 -16.66 -14.41 2.41
CA ILE A 122 -16.64 -15.82 2.81
C ILE A 122 -16.54 -16.80 1.63
N SER A 123 -16.36 -16.29 0.41
CA SER A 123 -16.32 -17.13 -0.80
C SER A 123 -14.97 -17.80 -1.03
N PHE A 124 -13.88 -17.35 -0.39
CA PHE A 124 -12.52 -17.84 -0.61
C PHE A 124 -12.04 -18.67 0.60
N PRO A 125 -11.80 -19.98 0.45
CA PRO A 125 -11.27 -20.80 1.54
C PRO A 125 -9.81 -20.45 1.91
N ASP A 126 -9.01 -20.14 0.88
CA ASP A 126 -7.55 -19.97 0.98
C ASP A 126 -7.12 -18.49 0.86
N ALA A 127 -8.07 -17.56 0.91
CA ALA A 127 -7.78 -16.12 0.85
C ALA A 127 -8.79 -15.30 1.63
N VAL A 128 -8.38 -14.10 2.05
CA VAL A 128 -9.24 -13.16 2.78
C VAL A 128 -9.49 -11.91 1.93
N PRO A 129 -10.70 -11.73 1.38
CA PRO A 129 -11.06 -10.49 0.71
C PRO A 129 -10.99 -9.29 1.65
N CYS A 130 -10.32 -8.23 1.23
CA CYS A 130 -10.14 -7.02 2.03
C CYS A 130 -10.53 -5.75 1.28
N GLY A 131 -10.85 -5.83 -0.01
CA GLY A 131 -11.21 -4.68 -0.81
C GLY A 131 -11.63 -4.99 -2.22
N ILE A 132 -11.99 -3.94 -2.95
CA ILE A 132 -12.45 -3.99 -4.34
C ILE A 132 -11.81 -2.86 -5.12
N LYS A 133 -11.39 -3.17 -6.34
CA LYS A 133 -10.99 -2.19 -7.34
C LYS A 133 -12.16 -1.96 -8.29
N MET A 134 -12.75 -0.77 -8.21
CA MET A 134 -13.96 -0.41 -8.93
C MET A 134 -13.65 -0.01 -10.38
N ALA A 135 -14.17 -0.75 -11.36
CA ALA A 135 -14.02 -0.40 -12.76
C ALA A 135 -14.76 0.90 -13.11
N SER A 136 -15.94 1.12 -12.52
CA SER A 136 -16.78 2.30 -12.75
C SER A 136 -16.13 3.62 -12.31
N TYR A 137 -15.19 3.57 -11.38
CA TYR A 137 -14.43 4.72 -10.87
C TYR A 137 -12.98 4.73 -11.36
N GLY A 138 -12.72 4.24 -12.58
CA GLY A 138 -11.40 4.31 -13.20
C GLY A 138 -10.34 3.46 -12.49
N GLY A 139 -10.75 2.36 -11.83
CA GLY A 139 -9.84 1.50 -11.08
C GLY A 139 -9.52 2.00 -9.68
N LYS A 140 -10.37 2.85 -9.08
CA LYS A 140 -10.23 3.26 -7.68
C LYS A 140 -10.32 2.04 -6.76
N ILE A 141 -9.34 1.92 -5.87
CA ILE A 141 -9.31 0.89 -4.83
C ILE A 141 -10.06 1.37 -3.60
N ILE A 142 -10.94 0.53 -3.06
CA ILE A 142 -11.61 0.69 -1.78
C ILE A 142 -11.27 -0.51 -0.90
N LEU A 143 -10.59 -0.26 0.22
CA LEU A 143 -10.38 -1.25 1.27
C LEU A 143 -11.54 -1.20 2.25
N ASN A 144 -11.95 -2.38 2.75
CA ASN A 144 -13.10 -2.55 3.63
C ASN A 144 -14.37 -1.84 3.11
N PRO A 145 -14.88 -2.22 1.91
CA PRO A 145 -16.13 -1.68 1.38
C PRO A 145 -17.32 -2.08 2.26
N ASP A 146 -18.48 -1.46 2.01
CA ASP A 146 -19.73 -1.81 2.67
C ASP A 146 -20.13 -3.26 2.34
N ASP A 147 -20.63 -3.99 3.32
CA ASP A 147 -21.12 -5.37 3.17
C ASP A 147 -22.17 -5.50 2.06
N CYS A 148 -23.00 -4.45 1.91
CA CYS A 148 -24.07 -4.37 0.91
C CYS A 148 -23.55 -4.03 -0.51
N TYR A 149 -22.24 -3.81 -0.68
CA TYR A 149 -21.68 -3.45 -1.97
C TYR A 149 -21.82 -4.61 -2.97
N VAL A 150 -22.46 -4.36 -4.10
CA VAL A 150 -22.64 -5.36 -5.17
C VAL A 150 -21.52 -5.24 -6.19
N LEU A 151 -20.78 -6.34 -6.41
CA LEU A 151 -19.71 -6.39 -7.42
C LEU A 151 -20.27 -6.17 -8.82
N GLN A 152 -19.68 -5.22 -9.56
CA GLN A 152 -20.06 -4.89 -10.93
C GLN A 152 -19.16 -5.57 -11.95
N GLU A 153 -19.58 -5.56 -13.21
CA GLU A 153 -18.75 -6.06 -14.29
C GLU A 153 -17.46 -5.24 -14.44
N GLY A 154 -16.32 -5.93 -14.37
CA GLY A 154 -15.00 -5.30 -14.49
C GLY A 154 -14.32 -5.06 -13.16
N ASP A 155 -15.04 -5.14 -12.04
CA ASP A 155 -14.46 -5.01 -10.72
C ASP A 155 -13.48 -6.17 -10.43
N GLU A 156 -12.44 -5.84 -9.67
CA GLU A 156 -11.43 -6.81 -9.22
C GLU A 156 -11.47 -6.91 -7.70
N VAL A 157 -11.35 -8.13 -7.18
CA VAL A 157 -11.33 -8.38 -5.73
C VAL A 157 -9.89 -8.28 -5.26
N ILE A 158 -9.69 -7.59 -4.15
CA ILE A 158 -8.42 -7.49 -3.44
C ILE A 158 -8.47 -8.49 -2.29
N VAL A 159 -7.52 -9.41 -2.28
CA VAL A 159 -7.42 -10.45 -1.26
C VAL A 159 -6.04 -10.46 -0.63
N ILE A 160 -5.95 -11.01 0.58
CA ILE A 160 -4.70 -11.48 1.17
C ILE A 160 -4.65 -13.00 0.94
N ALA A 161 -3.62 -13.49 0.26
CA ALA A 161 -3.43 -14.90 -0.09
C ALA A 161 -1.93 -15.27 -0.12
N GLU A 162 -1.60 -16.56 -0.12
CA GLU A 162 -0.21 -17.04 -0.14
C GLU A 162 0.48 -16.82 -1.50
N ASP A 163 -0.25 -16.95 -2.62
CA ASP A 163 0.27 -16.70 -3.97
C ASP A 163 -0.86 -16.31 -4.95
N ASP A 164 -0.53 -15.87 -6.17
CA ASP A 164 -1.51 -15.40 -7.17
C ASP A 164 -2.40 -16.51 -7.78
N ASP A 165 -1.98 -17.76 -7.62
CA ASP A 165 -2.64 -18.96 -8.15
C ASP A 165 -3.15 -19.94 -7.08
N THR A 166 -2.95 -19.65 -5.79
CA THR A 166 -3.33 -20.54 -4.66
C THR A 166 -4.79 -20.43 -4.24
N TYR A 167 -5.51 -19.40 -4.68
CA TYR A 167 -6.87 -19.11 -4.20
C TYR A 167 -7.90 -19.06 -5.34
N THR A 168 -9.09 -19.59 -5.06
CA THR A 168 -10.24 -19.53 -5.96
C THR A 168 -11.54 -19.41 -5.17
N PRO A 169 -12.58 -18.75 -5.72
CA PRO A 169 -13.87 -18.70 -5.07
C PRO A 169 -14.54 -20.08 -5.09
N SER A 170 -15.21 -20.40 -4.00
CA SER A 170 -15.94 -21.64 -3.75
C SER A 170 -17.41 -21.33 -3.39
N PRO A 171 -18.32 -22.32 -3.45
CA PRO A 171 -19.70 -22.12 -3.02
C PRO A 171 -19.77 -21.64 -1.57
N LEU A 172 -20.73 -20.74 -1.28
CA LEU A 172 -20.86 -20.12 0.03
C LEU A 172 -20.94 -21.17 1.15
N PRO A 173 -20.03 -21.13 2.15
CA PRO A 173 -20.08 -22.03 3.28
C PRO A 173 -21.29 -21.72 4.16
N LYS A 174 -21.81 -22.72 4.88
CA LYS A 174 -22.82 -22.49 5.90
C LYS A 174 -22.18 -21.91 7.16
N VAL A 175 -22.24 -20.60 7.32
CA VAL A 175 -21.78 -19.88 8.51
C VAL A 175 -22.95 -19.71 9.48
N LYS A 176 -22.70 -19.88 10.79
CA LYS A 176 -23.70 -19.56 11.81
C LYS A 176 -23.64 -18.06 12.08
N GLU A 177 -24.76 -17.37 11.90
CA GLU A 177 -24.89 -15.99 12.37
C GLU A 177 -24.64 -15.94 13.88
N ALA A 178 -23.74 -15.05 14.28
CA ALA A 178 -23.47 -14.75 15.66
C ALA A 178 -24.13 -13.42 16.03
N VAL A 179 -24.65 -13.34 17.27
CA VAL A 179 -25.11 -12.06 17.79
C VAL A 179 -23.89 -11.17 18.00
N TYR A 180 -23.95 -9.95 17.47
CA TYR A 180 -22.92 -8.94 17.71
C TYR A 180 -22.73 -8.77 19.22
N ILE A 181 -21.58 -9.21 19.71
CA ILE A 181 -21.18 -8.95 21.10
C ILE A 181 -20.71 -7.50 21.10
N ASP A 182 -21.34 -6.66 21.90
CA ASP A 182 -20.92 -5.27 22.04
C ASP A 182 -19.51 -5.23 22.64
N ILE A 183 -18.51 -5.07 21.76
CA ILE A 183 -17.12 -4.93 22.17
C ILE A 183 -17.03 -3.55 22.81
N VAL A 184 -17.00 -3.52 24.15
CA VAL A 184 -16.79 -2.30 24.91
C VAL A 184 -15.51 -1.64 24.41
N ARG A 185 -15.68 -0.56 23.63
CA ARG A 185 -14.56 0.25 23.17
C ARG A 185 -14.04 1.00 24.38
N HIS A 186 -12.99 0.47 25.00
CA HIS A 186 -12.30 1.18 26.06
C HIS A 186 -11.81 2.55 25.54
N GLU A 187 -11.99 3.59 26.35
CA GLU A 187 -11.40 4.89 26.07
C GLU A 187 -9.89 4.74 25.88
N ARG A 188 -9.35 5.37 24.83
CA ARG A 188 -7.91 5.33 24.56
C ARG A 188 -7.17 6.07 25.67
N ASN A 189 -6.37 5.34 26.45
CA ASN A 189 -5.50 5.93 27.45
C ASN A 189 -4.39 6.78 26.80
N SER A 190 -3.93 7.80 27.51
CA SER A 190 -2.76 8.59 27.10
C SER A 190 -1.52 7.70 27.00
N GLN A 191 -0.77 7.83 25.90
CA GLN A 191 0.48 7.11 25.66
C GLN A 191 1.66 8.09 25.74
N LYS A 192 2.75 7.68 26.37
CA LYS A 192 4.02 8.42 26.38
C LYS A 192 4.98 7.69 25.44
N ILE A 193 5.40 8.36 24.37
CA ILE A 193 6.34 7.82 23.38
C ILE A 193 7.61 8.67 23.45
N LEU A 194 8.76 8.02 23.62
CA LEU A 194 10.07 8.67 23.56
C LEU A 194 10.63 8.48 22.16
N LEU A 195 10.95 9.58 21.48
CA LEU A 195 11.67 9.58 20.21
C LEU A 195 13.15 9.88 20.51
N CYS A 196 14.03 8.92 20.25
CA CYS A 196 15.46 9.08 20.44
C CYS A 196 16.16 9.29 19.10
N GLY A 197 16.87 10.42 18.97
CA GLY A 197 17.61 10.79 17.76
C GLY A 197 16.89 11.83 16.91
N MET A 198 17.67 12.61 16.17
CA MET A 198 17.17 13.60 15.21
C MET A 198 17.06 12.94 13.84
N ARG A 199 15.90 12.35 13.57
CA ARG A 199 15.56 11.88 12.24
C ARG A 199 15.29 13.08 11.34
N ARG A 200 15.71 13.02 10.07
CA ARG A 200 15.21 13.94 9.04
C ARG A 200 13.69 13.76 8.94
N ASP A 201 12.98 14.87 8.81
CA ASP A 201 11.51 14.91 8.61
C ASP A 201 10.71 14.28 9.77
N ILE A 202 11.22 14.46 10.99
CA ILE A 202 10.52 14.03 12.22
C ILE A 202 9.14 14.70 12.37
N ASP A 203 8.95 15.88 11.77
CA ASP A 203 7.68 16.59 11.80
C ASP A 203 6.57 15.81 11.07
N ASP A 204 6.90 15.14 9.96
CA ASP A 204 5.94 14.29 9.23
C ASP A 204 5.48 13.11 10.08
N MET A 205 6.40 12.52 10.85
CA MET A 205 6.08 11.46 11.82
C MET A 205 5.12 11.94 12.91
N ILE A 206 5.23 13.21 13.34
CA ILE A 206 4.34 13.80 14.36
C ILE A 206 2.96 14.05 13.76
N VAL A 207 2.87 14.51 12.51
CA VAL A 207 1.62 14.84 11.81
C VAL A 207 0.80 13.59 11.44
N VAL A 208 1.45 12.45 11.14
CA VAL A 208 0.76 11.16 10.88
C VAL A 208 -0.12 10.70 12.05
N SER A 209 0.10 11.26 13.25
CA SER A 209 -0.79 11.08 14.40
C SER A 209 -1.64 12.34 14.66
N PRO A 210 -2.84 12.49 14.06
CA PRO A 210 -3.78 13.54 14.45
C PRO A 210 -4.28 13.41 15.90
N PHE A 211 -3.78 12.41 16.65
CA PHE A 211 -4.05 12.15 18.05
C PHE A 211 -2.88 12.49 18.99
N PHE A 212 -1.77 13.03 18.46
CA PHE A 212 -0.67 13.49 19.29
C PHE A 212 -1.04 14.85 19.91
N LYS A 213 -1.34 14.89 21.22
CA LYS A 213 -1.14 16.12 22.01
C LYS A 213 0.32 16.09 22.47
N PRO A 214 1.21 16.90 21.90
CA PRO A 214 2.63 16.83 22.26
C PRO A 214 2.79 17.39 23.68
N LEU A 215 3.08 16.50 24.62
CA LEU A 215 3.96 16.83 25.75
C LEU A 215 5.35 16.33 25.35
N ILE A 216 5.91 16.94 24.31
CA ILE A 216 7.30 16.73 23.91
C ILE A 216 8.14 17.48 24.95
N THR A 217 8.75 16.73 25.86
CA THR A 217 9.83 17.27 26.70
C THR A 217 11.11 16.75 26.09
N PHE A 218 11.82 17.60 25.34
CA PHE A 218 13.19 17.32 24.95
C PHE A 218 14.06 17.37 26.21
N SER A 219 14.49 16.22 26.71
CA SER A 219 15.63 16.16 27.62
C SER A 219 16.89 16.05 26.78
N LEU A 220 17.60 17.18 26.67
CA LEU A 220 19.02 17.23 26.27
C LEU A 220 19.89 16.55 27.31
#